data_AF-A0A966XN25-F1
#
_entry.id   AF-A0A966XN25-F1
#
_cell.length_a   1.000
_cell.length_b   1.000
_cell.length_c   1.000
_cell.angle_alpha   90.00
_cell.angle_beta   90.00
_cell.angle_gamma   90.00
#
_symmetry.space_group_name_H-M   'P 1'
#
loop_
_entity.id
_entity.type
_entity.pdbx_description
1 polymer ?
#
loop_
_entity_poly.entity_id
_entity_poly.type
_entity_poly.pdbx_seq_one_letter_code
_entity_poly.pdbx_strand_id
1 'polypeptide(L)'
;SGGPMEAGKVNWGDTVQKVDLVSPMIAAGDEKINESELESLERSSCPTCGSCSGMFTANSMNCLTEALGLSLPGNGSTLATHKVRESLFLNAARTIVEITKRYYDKDDQSVLPRNIATKHAFENAMSLDVAMGGSTNTVLHLLAAAREAQVDFNIGDIDRISRSVPCLAKVAPATQKYHMEDVHRAGGVFAILAELNRAKLIKTDVSCVHAKTIGDAINHWDIKTTKDDNIKQFYRAAPGGVRTTEAFSQDKLWPELDLDRENGCIRDKAHAYSQDGGLAVLHGNIAKDGCIVKTAGVDEEILKFKGRVRLFESQDDAVHAILGDKIVAGDIVLIIYEGPKGGPGMQEMLYPTAYLKSKGLGKACALLTDGRFSGGTSGLSIGHVSPEAAEGGAIALVREGDMIAIDIPNRSINVELSDEELNKRRKEMQNSNNPWQPQPRERKVSAALK
;
A
#
# COMPACT_ATOMS: atom_id res chain seq x y z
N SER A 1 -9.75 14.60 1.40
CA SER A 1 -9.66 13.73 0.22
C SER A 1 -11.05 13.56 -0.40
N GLY A 2 -11.17 13.07 -1.65
CA GLY A 2 -12.47 12.62 -2.18
C GLY A 2 -12.93 11.29 -1.58
N GLY A 3 -11.94 10.46 -1.24
CA GLY A 3 -11.94 9.15 -0.58
C GLY A 3 -12.64 8.00 -1.30
N PRO A 4 -12.74 6.82 -0.67
CA PRO A 4 -12.98 5.56 -1.36
C PRO A 4 -14.36 5.45 -2.00
N MET A 5 -14.40 4.78 -3.15
CA MET A 5 -15.61 4.21 -3.73
C MET A 5 -16.10 3.03 -2.88
N GLU A 6 -17.38 2.69 -3.01
CA GLU A 6 -17.96 1.47 -2.44
C GLU A 6 -17.36 0.22 -3.07
N ALA A 7 -17.27 -0.89 -2.32
CA ALA A 7 -16.82 -2.15 -2.90
C ALA A 7 -17.88 -2.71 -3.88
N GLY A 8 -17.41 -3.19 -5.04
CA GLY A 8 -18.26 -3.88 -6.00
C GLY A 8 -18.77 -5.21 -5.45
N LYS A 9 -19.91 -5.68 -5.96
CA LYS A 9 -20.48 -6.98 -5.58
C LYS A 9 -21.00 -7.71 -6.80
N VAL A 10 -20.67 -8.98 -6.94
CA VAL A 10 -21.23 -9.88 -7.95
C VAL A 10 -21.87 -11.08 -7.27
N ASN A 11 -22.94 -11.60 -7.86
CA ASN A 11 -23.51 -12.89 -7.45
C ASN A 11 -22.72 -13.99 -8.15
N TRP A 12 -22.09 -14.87 -7.36
CA TRP A 12 -21.39 -16.05 -7.85
C TRP A 12 -22.06 -17.28 -7.24
N GLY A 13 -22.91 -17.93 -8.04
CA GLY A 13 -23.85 -18.95 -7.53
C GLY A 13 -24.76 -18.37 -6.44
N ASP A 14 -24.77 -19.01 -5.27
CA ASP A 14 -25.57 -18.59 -4.10
C ASP A 14 -24.84 -17.59 -3.17
N THR A 15 -23.64 -17.13 -3.55
CA THR A 15 -22.82 -16.24 -2.71
C THR A 15 -22.58 -14.89 -3.34
N VAL A 16 -22.61 -13.83 -2.53
CA VAL A 16 -22.21 -12.48 -2.96
C VAL A 16 -20.72 -12.32 -2.73
N GLN A 17 -19.96 -12.15 -3.79
CA GLN A 17 -18.53 -11.89 -3.73
C GLN A 17 -18.27 -10.38 -3.85
N LYS A 18 -17.45 -9.82 -2.95
CA LYS A 18 -16.94 -8.46 -3.10
C LYS A 18 -15.86 -8.45 -4.18
N VAL A 19 -15.89 -7.42 -5.03
CA VAL A 19 -14.96 -7.24 -6.15
C VAL A 19 -14.42 -5.82 -6.17
N ASP A 20 -13.22 -5.69 -6.75
CA ASP A 20 -12.48 -4.45 -6.90
C ASP A 20 -11.86 -4.37 -8.30
N LEU A 21 -11.19 -3.26 -8.61
CA LEU A 21 -10.58 -3.02 -9.92
C LEU A 21 -9.54 -4.08 -10.37
N VAL A 22 -8.96 -4.85 -9.45
CA VAL A 22 -7.97 -5.89 -9.76
C VAL A 22 -8.66 -7.21 -10.11
N SER A 23 -9.87 -7.42 -9.59
CA SER A 23 -10.67 -8.63 -9.80
C SER A 23 -10.86 -8.98 -11.30
N PRO A 24 -11.29 -8.07 -12.20
CA PRO A 24 -11.46 -8.39 -13.61
C PRO A 24 -10.11 -8.63 -14.31
N MET A 25 -9.02 -8.01 -13.85
CA MET A 25 -7.68 -8.22 -14.44
C MET A 25 -7.15 -9.63 -14.15
N ILE A 26 -7.36 -10.13 -12.94
CA ILE A 26 -7.05 -11.52 -12.59
C ILE A 26 -7.93 -12.45 -13.41
N ALA A 27 -9.23 -12.15 -13.51
CA ALA A 27 -10.18 -12.99 -14.21
C ALA A 27 -9.91 -13.08 -15.72
N ALA A 28 -9.50 -11.98 -16.35
CA ALA A 28 -9.16 -11.96 -17.77
C ALA A 28 -7.99 -12.88 -18.16
N GLY A 29 -7.15 -13.25 -17.20
CA GLY A 29 -6.06 -14.20 -17.41
C GLY A 29 -6.37 -15.64 -16.99
N ASP A 30 -7.61 -15.94 -16.55
CA ASP A 30 -8.04 -17.27 -16.14
C ASP A 30 -8.96 -17.88 -17.20
N GLU A 31 -8.49 -18.91 -17.90
CA GLU A 31 -9.20 -19.60 -18.98
C GLU A 31 -10.52 -20.27 -18.52
N LYS A 32 -10.73 -20.41 -17.21
CA LYS A 32 -11.95 -21.01 -16.65
C LYS A 32 -13.12 -20.03 -16.58
N ILE A 33 -12.85 -18.72 -16.67
CA ILE A 33 -13.87 -17.68 -16.57
C ILE A 33 -14.41 -17.38 -17.95
N ASN A 34 -15.74 -17.43 -18.09
CA ASN A 34 -16.38 -17.13 -19.37
C ASN A 34 -16.60 -15.62 -19.56
N GLU A 35 -16.87 -15.21 -20.81
CA GLU A 35 -17.05 -13.81 -21.19
C GLU A 35 -18.14 -13.10 -20.36
N SER A 36 -19.26 -13.77 -20.07
CA SER A 36 -20.36 -13.16 -19.31
C SER A 36 -20.03 -12.96 -17.84
N GLU A 37 -19.24 -13.86 -17.24
CA GLU A 37 -18.71 -13.71 -15.89
C GLU A 37 -17.70 -12.55 -15.85
N LEU A 38 -16.81 -12.46 -16.83
CA LEU A 38 -15.84 -11.38 -16.95
C LEU A 38 -16.52 -10.02 -17.11
N GLU A 39 -17.53 -9.91 -17.97
CA GLU A 39 -18.32 -8.69 -18.16
C GLU A 39 -19.03 -8.28 -16.86
N SER A 40 -19.57 -9.25 -16.12
CA SER A 40 -20.21 -9.00 -14.82
C SER A 40 -19.22 -8.45 -13.78
N LEU A 41 -18.02 -9.02 -13.73
CA LEU A 41 -16.93 -8.53 -12.88
C LEU A 41 -16.53 -7.10 -13.28
N GLU A 42 -16.29 -6.84 -14.56
CA GLU A 42 -15.90 -5.51 -15.07
C GLU A 42 -16.94 -4.46 -14.69
N ARG A 43 -18.21 -4.71 -15.00
CA ARG A 43 -19.32 -3.78 -14.73
C ARG A 43 -19.52 -3.48 -13.25
N SER A 44 -19.14 -4.41 -12.38
CA SER A 44 -19.38 -4.32 -10.93
C SER A 44 -18.19 -3.78 -10.15
N SER A 45 -16.97 -3.80 -10.71
CA SER A 45 -15.72 -3.48 -9.99
C SER A 45 -15.56 -2.00 -9.63
N CYS A 46 -16.22 -1.10 -10.37
CA CYS A 46 -16.20 0.34 -10.14
C CYS A 46 -17.65 0.86 -10.02
N PRO A 47 -18.36 0.53 -8.92
CA PRO A 47 -19.79 0.82 -8.82
C PRO A 47 -20.06 2.31 -8.56
N THR A 48 -19.11 3.04 -7.97
CA THR A 48 -19.35 4.42 -7.52
C THR A 48 -18.18 5.36 -7.76
N CYS A 49 -18.38 6.67 -7.62
CA CYS A 49 -17.28 7.64 -7.58
C CYS A 49 -16.37 7.42 -6.37
N GLY A 50 -15.09 7.79 -6.49
CA GLY A 50 -14.12 7.74 -5.40
C GLY A 50 -12.78 7.13 -5.82
N SER A 51 -11.81 7.12 -4.91
CA SER A 51 -10.60 6.30 -5.06
C SER A 51 -10.94 4.80 -5.01
N CYS A 52 -9.98 3.93 -5.31
CA CYS A 52 -10.12 2.47 -5.22
C CYS A 52 -10.82 2.02 -3.91
N SER A 53 -11.54 0.90 -3.89
CA SER A 53 -12.31 0.46 -2.71
C SER A 53 -11.45 -0.22 -1.61
N GLY A 54 -10.26 -0.72 -1.96
CA GLY A 54 -9.32 -1.38 -1.04
C GLY A 54 -8.20 -0.48 -0.51
N MET A 55 -7.25 -1.04 0.25
CA MET A 55 -6.07 -0.34 0.78
C MET A 55 -4.95 -0.20 -0.26
N PHE A 56 -5.26 0.49 -1.36
CA PHE A 56 -4.32 0.90 -2.40
C PHE A 56 -3.63 2.23 -2.02
N THR A 57 -2.75 2.75 -2.88
CA THR A 57 -1.96 3.97 -2.62
C THR A 57 -2.82 5.16 -2.20
N ALA A 58 -3.92 5.43 -2.90
CA ALA A 58 -4.78 6.58 -2.58
C ALA A 58 -5.36 6.51 -1.16
N ASN A 59 -5.92 5.37 -0.77
CA ASN A 59 -6.51 5.21 0.56
C ASN A 59 -5.45 5.10 1.65
N SER A 60 -4.32 4.45 1.36
CA SER A 60 -3.18 4.40 2.28
C SER A 60 -2.74 5.82 2.61
N MET A 61 -2.42 6.64 1.59
CA MET A 61 -2.01 8.04 1.79
C MET A 61 -3.08 8.87 2.51
N ASN A 62 -4.36 8.71 2.18
CA ASN A 62 -5.44 9.41 2.90
C ASN A 62 -5.48 9.02 4.38
N CYS A 63 -5.24 7.76 4.73
CA CYS A 63 -5.14 7.31 6.11
C CYS A 63 -3.89 7.88 6.80
N LEU A 64 -2.74 7.93 6.11
CA LEU A 64 -1.51 8.50 6.64
C LEU A 64 -1.62 9.98 6.96
N THR A 65 -2.38 10.74 6.16
CA THR A 65 -2.62 12.16 6.47
C THR A 65 -3.40 12.38 7.77
N GLU A 66 -4.23 11.43 8.20
CA GLU A 66 -4.86 11.48 9.53
C GLU A 66 -3.83 11.23 10.65
N ALA A 67 -2.97 10.21 10.49
CA ALA A 67 -1.92 9.90 11.47
C ALA A 67 -0.81 10.96 11.57
N LEU A 68 -0.52 11.65 10.47
CA LEU A 68 0.35 12.84 10.45
C LEU A 68 -0.28 14.03 11.22
N GLY A 69 -1.59 13.98 11.52
CA GLY A 69 -2.31 15.08 12.14
C GLY A 69 -2.70 16.20 11.17
N LEU A 70 -2.58 15.99 9.85
CA LEU A 70 -2.85 16.98 8.80
C LEU A 70 -4.26 16.86 8.19
N SER A 71 -5.04 15.86 8.57
CA SER A 71 -6.40 15.64 8.06
C SER A 71 -7.39 15.38 9.19
N LEU A 72 -8.67 15.64 8.89
CA LEU A 72 -9.77 15.37 9.80
C LEU A 72 -10.03 13.85 9.93
N PRO A 73 -10.51 13.40 11.11
CA PRO A 73 -10.92 12.03 11.35
C PRO A 73 -11.93 11.52 10.32
N GLY A 74 -11.66 10.33 9.78
CA GLY A 74 -12.48 9.69 8.75
C GLY A 74 -12.17 10.10 7.30
N ASN A 75 -11.22 11.01 7.08
CA ASN A 75 -10.73 11.38 5.75
C ASN A 75 -10.32 10.18 4.87
N GLY A 76 -9.69 9.17 5.45
CA GLY A 76 -9.19 7.98 4.78
C GLY A 76 -10.23 6.89 4.56
N SER A 77 -11.28 6.82 5.38
CA SER A 77 -12.16 5.65 5.44
C SER A 77 -13.62 5.91 5.07
N THR A 78 -14.16 7.12 5.26
CA THR A 78 -15.55 7.42 4.88
C THR A 78 -15.73 7.21 3.38
N LEU A 79 -16.90 6.76 2.91
CA LEU A 79 -17.17 6.54 1.48
C LEU A 79 -17.49 7.86 0.76
N ALA A 80 -17.10 7.99 -0.50
CA ALA A 80 -17.33 9.20 -1.30
C ALA A 80 -18.82 9.48 -1.55
N THR A 81 -19.63 8.43 -1.64
CA THR A 81 -21.08 8.50 -1.85
C THR A 81 -21.87 8.85 -0.58
N HIS A 82 -21.28 8.67 0.61
CA HIS A 82 -22.04 8.84 1.85
C HIS A 82 -22.16 10.32 2.24
N LYS A 83 -23.37 10.78 2.61
CA LYS A 83 -23.65 12.19 2.98
C LYS A 83 -22.74 12.74 4.08
N VAL A 84 -22.30 11.92 5.02
CA VAL A 84 -21.37 12.36 6.09
C VAL A 84 -20.02 12.85 5.55
N ARG A 85 -19.62 12.45 4.34
CA ARG A 85 -18.42 12.98 3.67
C ARG A 85 -18.57 14.48 3.34
N GLU A 86 -19.77 14.93 2.98
CA GLU A 86 -20.04 16.35 2.75
C GLU A 86 -19.74 17.16 4.02
N SER A 87 -20.11 16.62 5.19
CA SER A 87 -19.81 17.24 6.49
C SER A 87 -18.30 17.33 6.73
N LEU A 88 -17.50 16.35 6.29
CA LEU A 88 -16.03 16.45 6.37
C LEU A 88 -15.48 17.60 5.52
N PHE A 89 -16.07 17.86 4.35
CA PHE A 89 -15.64 18.97 3.48
C PHE A 89 -15.96 20.32 4.13
N LEU A 90 -17.18 20.48 4.65
CA LEU A 90 -17.60 21.68 5.37
C LEU A 90 -16.76 21.89 6.65
N ASN A 91 -16.46 20.82 7.38
CA ASN A 91 -15.62 20.89 8.58
C ASN A 91 -14.17 21.22 8.23
N ALA A 92 -13.63 20.74 7.12
CA ALA A 92 -12.30 21.13 6.66
C ALA A 92 -12.23 22.64 6.37
N ALA A 93 -13.25 23.19 5.70
CA ALA A 93 -13.36 24.62 5.44
C ALA A 93 -13.45 25.45 6.74
N ARG A 94 -14.22 25.00 7.73
CA ARG A 94 -14.28 25.65 9.05
C ARG A 94 -12.94 25.55 9.79
N THR A 95 -12.29 24.38 9.72
CA THR A 95 -11.03 24.10 10.41
C THR A 95 -9.91 24.97 9.88
N ILE A 96 -9.78 25.14 8.56
CA ILE A 96 -8.73 26.00 8.02
C ILE A 96 -8.92 27.48 8.40
N VAL A 97 -10.16 27.95 8.49
CA VAL A 97 -10.46 29.30 8.98
C VAL A 97 -10.08 29.44 10.46
N GLU A 98 -10.41 28.45 11.31
CA GLU A 98 -10.00 28.48 12.72
C GLU A 98 -8.48 28.39 12.89
N ILE A 99 -7.79 27.54 12.13
CA ILE A 99 -6.32 27.46 12.10
C ILE A 99 -5.71 28.82 11.73
N THR A 100 -6.28 29.49 10.73
CA THR A 100 -5.83 30.82 10.29
C THR A 100 -5.96 31.83 11.42
N LYS A 101 -7.11 31.86 12.12
CA LYS A 101 -7.32 32.73 13.29
C LYS A 101 -6.39 32.38 14.46
N ARG A 102 -6.19 31.10 14.74
CA ARG A 102 -5.24 30.65 15.78
C ARG A 102 -3.84 31.17 15.49
N TYR A 103 -3.38 31.08 14.25
CA TYR A 103 -2.07 31.56 13.86
C TYR A 103 -1.95 33.09 13.93
N TYR A 104 -2.86 33.83 13.28
CA TYR A 104 -2.72 35.29 13.14
C TYR A 104 -3.23 36.09 14.35
N ASP A 105 -4.25 35.61 15.06
CA ASP A 105 -4.88 36.35 16.17
C ASP A 105 -4.38 35.88 17.55
N LYS A 106 -3.86 34.65 17.64
CA LYS A 106 -3.46 34.01 18.91
C LYS A 106 -1.98 33.57 18.92
N ASP A 107 -1.20 33.93 17.90
CA ASP A 107 0.22 33.56 17.74
C ASP A 107 0.50 32.05 17.87
N ASP A 108 -0.48 31.21 17.56
CA ASP A 108 -0.37 29.76 17.71
C ASP A 108 0.37 29.15 16.51
N GLN A 109 1.69 29.04 16.62
CA GLN A 109 2.51 28.41 15.59
C GLN A 109 2.34 26.89 15.53
N SER A 110 1.69 26.25 16.51
CA SER A 110 1.57 24.79 16.55
C SER A 110 0.74 24.22 15.40
N VAL A 111 -0.05 25.07 14.72
CA VAL A 111 -0.92 24.71 13.60
C VAL A 111 -0.21 24.70 12.24
N LEU A 112 1.03 25.20 12.18
CA LEU A 112 1.78 25.25 10.93
C LEU A 112 2.13 23.83 10.44
N PRO A 113 2.07 23.54 9.13
CA PRO A 113 2.30 22.19 8.60
C PRO A 113 3.61 21.55 9.07
N ARG A 114 4.72 22.30 9.15
CA ARG A 114 6.02 21.78 9.63
C ARG A 114 6.08 21.56 11.15
N ASN A 115 5.24 22.25 11.91
CA ASN A 115 5.13 22.04 13.36
C ASN A 115 4.19 20.86 13.70
N ILE A 116 3.32 20.48 12.76
CA ILE A 116 2.48 19.28 12.85
C ILE A 116 3.25 18.06 12.34
N ALA A 117 3.78 18.12 11.11
CA ALA A 117 4.49 17.03 10.43
C ALA A 117 5.94 16.89 10.94
N THR A 118 6.10 16.62 12.23
CA THR A 118 7.38 16.36 12.89
C THR A 118 7.88 14.94 12.65
N LYS A 119 9.12 14.61 13.05
CA LYS A 119 9.63 13.23 12.99
C LYS A 119 8.68 12.23 13.65
N HIS A 120 8.18 12.53 14.85
CA HIS A 120 7.20 11.68 15.54
C HIS A 120 5.89 11.51 14.76
N ALA A 121 5.44 12.53 14.02
CA ALA A 121 4.26 12.41 13.16
C ALA A 121 4.52 11.44 11.99
N PHE A 122 5.69 11.52 11.35
CA PHE A 122 6.10 10.56 10.31
C PHE A 122 6.24 9.14 10.87
N GLU A 123 6.80 8.97 12.07
CA GLU A 123 6.87 7.67 12.74
C GLU A 123 5.48 7.09 13.07
N ASN A 124 4.54 7.93 13.54
CA ASN A 124 3.15 7.53 13.77
C ASN A 124 2.46 7.10 12.47
N ALA A 125 2.65 7.87 11.39
CA ALA A 125 2.11 7.54 10.08
C ALA A 125 2.68 6.21 9.57
N MET A 126 4.00 6.01 9.63
CA MET A 126 4.62 4.75 9.24
C MET A 126 4.14 3.58 10.11
N SER A 127 3.93 3.79 11.41
CA SER A 127 3.38 2.77 12.30
C SER A 127 1.95 2.39 11.90
N LEU A 128 1.10 3.37 11.57
CA LEU A 128 -0.23 3.09 11.01
C LEU A 128 -0.13 2.26 9.71
N ASP A 129 0.75 2.66 8.81
CA ASP A 129 0.91 2.03 7.50
C ASP A 129 1.35 0.57 7.57
N VAL A 130 2.33 0.28 8.43
CA VAL A 130 2.77 -1.08 8.73
C VAL A 130 1.63 -1.89 9.33
N ALA A 131 0.86 -1.29 10.25
CA ALA A 131 -0.22 -1.99 10.94
C ALA A 131 -1.38 -2.37 10.03
N MET A 132 -1.69 -1.55 9.02
CA MET A 132 -2.75 -1.84 8.04
C MET A 132 -2.25 -2.57 6.79
N GLY A 133 -0.94 -2.84 6.68
CA GLY A 133 -0.32 -3.38 5.48
C GLY A 133 -0.62 -2.50 4.26
N GLY A 134 -0.30 -1.21 4.34
CA GLY A 134 -0.58 -0.24 3.29
C GLY A 134 0.12 -0.53 1.96
N SER A 135 -0.01 0.40 1.00
CA SER A 135 0.69 0.33 -0.28
C SER A 135 2.20 0.54 -0.09
N THR A 136 3.07 -0.23 -0.75
CA THR A 136 4.53 0.02 -0.67
C THR A 136 4.93 1.41 -1.18
N ASN A 137 4.10 2.03 -2.03
CA ASN A 137 4.31 3.40 -2.54
C ASN A 137 4.30 4.48 -1.44
N THR A 138 3.64 4.23 -0.31
CA THR A 138 3.62 5.17 0.82
C THR A 138 5.03 5.46 1.34
N VAL A 139 5.95 4.48 1.28
CA VAL A 139 7.35 4.64 1.66
C VAL A 139 7.98 5.77 0.84
N LEU A 140 7.80 5.76 -0.48
CA LEU A 140 8.34 6.80 -1.36
C LEU A 140 7.69 8.16 -1.06
N HIS A 141 6.36 8.19 -0.88
CA HIS A 141 5.65 9.43 -0.60
C HIS A 141 5.99 10.03 0.77
N LEU A 142 6.13 9.21 1.81
CA LEU A 142 6.54 9.67 3.14
C LEU A 142 7.98 10.18 3.14
N LEU A 143 8.91 9.49 2.47
CA LEU A 143 10.30 9.96 2.34
C LEU A 143 10.37 11.29 1.57
N ALA A 144 9.60 11.42 0.48
CA ALA A 144 9.52 12.67 -0.26
C ALA A 144 8.90 13.81 0.57
N ALA A 145 7.78 13.54 1.27
CA ALA A 145 7.13 14.52 2.12
C ALA A 145 8.01 14.94 3.31
N ALA A 146 8.75 14.02 3.92
CA ALA A 146 9.70 14.31 4.99
C ALA A 146 10.83 15.23 4.50
N ARG A 147 11.34 15.00 3.29
CA ARG A 147 12.34 15.88 2.66
C ARG A 147 11.82 17.31 2.47
N GLU A 148 10.61 17.49 1.96
CA GLU A 148 9.98 18.81 1.80
C GLU A 148 9.66 19.49 3.14
N ALA A 149 9.31 18.69 4.15
CA ALA A 149 9.10 19.14 5.52
C ALA A 149 10.42 19.45 6.25
N GLN A 150 11.58 19.10 5.68
CA GLN A 150 12.91 19.22 6.29
C GLN A 150 13.03 18.39 7.59
N VAL A 151 12.45 17.20 7.59
CA VAL A 151 12.48 16.25 8.70
C VAL A 151 13.45 15.10 8.39
N ASP A 152 14.31 14.78 9.35
CA ASP A 152 15.16 13.59 9.29
C ASP A 152 14.34 12.32 9.52
N PHE A 153 13.73 11.81 8.46
CA PHE A 153 13.02 10.54 8.40
C PHE A 153 13.49 9.78 7.17
N ASN A 154 14.08 8.59 7.39
CA ASN A 154 14.77 7.84 6.34
C ASN A 154 14.39 6.34 6.35
N ILE A 155 14.95 5.57 5.42
CA ILE A 155 14.63 4.14 5.28
C ILE A 155 14.98 3.31 6.54
N GLY A 156 15.99 3.73 7.31
CA GLY A 156 16.35 3.09 8.58
C GLY A 156 15.28 3.26 9.65
N ASP A 157 14.60 4.42 9.69
CA ASP A 157 13.44 4.62 10.56
C ASP A 157 12.29 3.68 10.17
N ILE A 158 12.04 3.51 8.87
CA ILE A 158 11.01 2.62 8.34
C ILE A 158 11.31 1.16 8.70
N ASP A 159 12.53 0.67 8.48
CA ASP A 159 12.92 -0.70 8.84
C ASP A 159 12.76 -0.96 10.35
N ARG A 160 13.23 -0.02 11.18
CA ARG A 160 13.08 -0.11 12.65
C ARG A 160 11.62 -0.22 13.06
N ILE A 161 10.74 0.62 12.49
CA ILE A 161 9.31 0.61 12.79
C ILE A 161 8.69 -0.71 12.33
N SER A 162 8.98 -1.14 11.09
CA SER A 162 8.37 -2.31 10.47
C SER A 162 8.64 -3.62 11.22
N ARG A 163 9.75 -3.70 11.96
CA ARG A 163 10.11 -4.85 12.82
C ARG A 163 9.34 -4.92 14.14
N SER A 164 8.74 -3.81 14.58
CA SER A 164 8.16 -3.69 15.93
C SER A 164 6.64 -3.55 15.95
N VAL A 165 6.07 -3.11 14.83
CA VAL A 165 4.64 -2.85 14.69
C VAL A 165 3.94 -4.08 14.11
N PRO A 166 2.91 -4.64 14.78
CA PRO A 166 2.17 -5.79 14.27
C PRO A 166 1.19 -5.41 13.15
N CYS A 167 0.84 -6.36 12.29
CA CYS A 167 -0.21 -6.18 11.28
C CYS A 167 -1.61 -6.38 11.91
N LEU A 168 -2.29 -5.27 12.23
CA LEU A 168 -3.59 -5.23 12.91
C LEU A 168 -4.78 -5.32 11.94
N ALA A 169 -4.62 -4.93 10.69
CA ALA A 169 -5.68 -4.97 9.68
C ALA A 169 -5.17 -5.53 8.36
N LYS A 170 -5.94 -6.44 7.76
CA LYS A 170 -5.77 -6.87 6.37
C LYS A 170 -7.00 -6.39 5.59
N VAL A 171 -6.75 -5.67 4.51
CA VAL A 171 -7.77 -5.10 3.62
C VAL A 171 -7.39 -5.45 2.18
N ALA A 172 -8.36 -5.54 1.28
CA ALA A 172 -8.11 -5.77 -0.15
C ALA A 172 -6.95 -4.88 -0.64
N PRO A 173 -5.95 -5.45 -1.33
CA PRO A 173 -5.92 -6.80 -1.91
C PRO A 173 -5.44 -7.92 -0.96
N ALA A 174 -4.94 -7.62 0.24
CA ALA A 174 -4.35 -8.61 1.15
C ALA A 174 -5.37 -9.65 1.66
N THR A 175 -6.65 -9.27 1.68
CA THR A 175 -7.78 -10.18 1.89
C THR A 175 -8.97 -9.70 1.08
N GLN A 176 -9.83 -10.62 0.65
CA GLN A 176 -11.08 -10.28 -0.06
C GLN A 176 -12.24 -10.01 0.91
N LYS A 177 -12.05 -10.26 2.22
CA LYS A 177 -13.09 -10.12 3.24
C LYS A 177 -13.44 -8.66 3.52
N TYR A 178 -12.42 -7.79 3.53
CA TYR A 178 -12.54 -6.40 4.00
C TYR A 178 -12.09 -5.39 2.94
N HIS A 179 -12.86 -4.30 2.83
CA HIS A 179 -12.60 -3.11 2.03
C HIS A 179 -12.65 -1.86 2.93
N MET A 180 -12.41 -0.66 2.38
CA MET A 180 -12.40 0.56 3.20
C MET A 180 -13.72 0.84 3.92
N GLU A 181 -14.87 0.43 3.36
CA GLU A 181 -16.17 0.51 4.02
C GLU A 181 -16.23 -0.29 5.34
N ASP A 182 -15.54 -1.43 5.40
CA ASP A 182 -15.46 -2.27 6.60
C ASP A 182 -14.47 -1.67 7.61
N VAL A 183 -13.35 -1.12 7.14
CA VAL A 183 -12.40 -0.38 7.98
C VAL A 183 -13.11 0.81 8.64
N HIS A 184 -13.94 1.54 7.89
CA HIS A 184 -14.75 2.63 8.44
C HIS A 184 -15.69 2.12 9.53
N ARG A 185 -16.44 1.05 9.26
CA ARG A 185 -17.34 0.40 10.23
C ARG A 185 -16.62 -0.05 11.51
N ALA A 186 -15.35 -0.41 11.42
CA ALA A 186 -14.52 -0.82 12.56
C ALA A 186 -13.91 0.36 13.36
N GLY A 187 -14.23 1.61 13.00
CA GLY A 187 -13.74 2.84 13.63
C GLY A 187 -12.62 3.55 12.87
N GLY A 188 -12.38 3.15 11.62
CA GLY A 188 -11.46 3.81 10.71
C GLY A 188 -10.01 3.85 11.21
N VAL A 189 -9.31 4.91 10.82
CA VAL A 189 -7.90 5.13 11.19
C VAL A 189 -7.72 5.23 12.70
N PHE A 190 -8.64 5.90 13.39
CA PHE A 190 -8.51 6.14 14.83
C PHE A 190 -8.68 4.87 15.67
N ALA A 191 -9.44 3.87 15.21
CA ALA A 191 -9.44 2.55 15.83
C ALA A 191 -8.06 1.85 15.73
N ILE A 192 -7.38 1.94 14.58
CA ILE A 192 -6.04 1.37 14.43
C ILE A 192 -5.02 2.13 15.30
N LEU A 193 -5.06 3.47 15.28
CA LEU A 193 -4.21 4.30 16.14
C LEU A 193 -4.45 4.05 17.63
N ALA A 194 -5.70 3.79 18.04
CA ALA A 194 -6.03 3.45 19.42
C ALA A 194 -5.39 2.12 19.85
N GLU A 195 -5.48 1.07 19.03
CA GLU A 195 -4.85 -0.22 19.34
C GLU A 195 -3.30 -0.12 19.33
N LEU A 196 -2.71 0.64 18.40
CA LEU A 196 -1.28 0.94 18.41
C LEU A 196 -0.85 1.74 19.65
N ASN A 197 -1.67 2.70 20.10
CA ASN A 197 -1.44 3.45 21.32
C ASN A 197 -1.50 2.55 22.57
N ARG A 198 -2.46 1.62 22.64
CA ARG A 198 -2.53 0.59 23.70
C ARG A 198 -1.27 -0.28 23.71
N ALA A 199 -0.69 -0.54 22.54
CA ALA A 199 0.58 -1.23 22.38
C ALA A 199 1.83 -0.35 22.62
N LYS A 200 1.67 0.94 22.96
CA LYS A 200 2.73 1.95 23.16
C LYS A 200 3.59 2.19 21.90
N LEU A 201 2.98 2.08 20.72
CA LEU A 201 3.63 2.27 19.42
C LEU A 201 3.31 3.63 18.79
N ILE A 202 2.58 4.51 19.49
CA ILE A 202 2.20 5.86 19.03
C ILE A 202 2.78 6.91 19.96
N LYS A 203 3.31 7.99 19.39
CA LYS A 203 3.68 9.23 20.08
C LYS A 203 2.43 10.10 20.21
N THR A 204 1.87 10.18 21.41
CA THR A 204 0.57 10.80 21.66
C THR A 204 0.59 12.32 21.73
N ASP A 205 1.75 12.93 21.89
CA ASP A 205 1.98 14.37 22.07
C ASP A 205 2.08 15.16 20.76
N VAL A 206 2.00 14.49 19.60
CA VAL A 206 2.04 15.12 18.28
C VAL A 206 0.82 16.00 18.05
N SER A 207 1.02 17.26 17.66
CA SER A 207 -0.05 18.22 17.34
C SER A 207 -0.89 17.80 16.13
N CYS A 208 -2.14 18.28 16.05
CA CYS A 208 -3.01 18.03 14.90
C CYS A 208 -3.78 19.29 14.49
N VAL A 209 -4.33 19.28 13.27
CA VAL A 209 -5.16 20.38 12.74
C VAL A 209 -6.50 20.57 13.47
N HIS A 210 -6.97 19.56 14.19
CA HIS A 210 -8.35 19.44 14.69
C HIS A 210 -8.46 19.11 16.19
N ALA A 211 -7.33 18.83 16.84
CA ALA A 211 -7.22 18.51 18.25
C ALA A 211 -5.88 19.03 18.75
N LYS A 212 -5.73 19.20 20.07
CA LYS A 212 -4.47 19.66 20.66
C LYS A 212 -3.34 18.65 20.39
N THR A 213 -3.61 17.36 20.58
CA THR A 213 -2.67 16.28 20.30
C THR A 213 -3.35 15.07 19.65
N ILE A 214 -2.58 14.19 19.02
CA ILE A 214 -3.09 12.93 18.46
C ILE A 214 -3.62 12.01 19.56
N GLY A 215 -3.07 12.07 20.77
CA GLY A 215 -3.58 11.36 21.94
C GLY A 215 -4.98 11.83 22.34
N ASP A 216 -5.22 13.15 22.33
CA ASP A 216 -6.55 13.71 22.58
C ASP A 216 -7.54 13.28 21.49
N ALA A 217 -7.10 13.28 20.23
CA ALA A 217 -7.91 12.80 19.12
C ALA A 217 -8.25 11.30 19.27
N ILE A 218 -7.28 10.44 19.60
CA ILE A 218 -7.50 9.01 19.86
C ILE A 218 -8.54 8.81 20.97
N ASN A 219 -8.40 9.52 22.10
CA ASN A 219 -9.34 9.39 23.22
C ASN A 219 -10.77 9.79 22.83
N HIS A 220 -10.92 10.77 21.94
CA HIS A 220 -12.23 11.24 21.47
C HIS A 220 -12.85 10.30 20.42
N TRP A 221 -12.05 9.84 19.46
CA TRP A 221 -12.52 9.12 18.26
C TRP A 221 -12.51 7.59 18.38
N ASP A 222 -11.85 7.03 19.39
CA ASP A 222 -11.87 5.57 19.60
C ASP A 222 -13.28 5.09 19.98
N ILE A 223 -13.89 4.34 19.05
CA ILE A 223 -15.25 3.80 19.18
C ILE A 223 -15.40 2.80 20.35
N LYS A 224 -14.31 2.23 20.89
CA LYS A 224 -14.36 1.36 22.07
C LYS A 224 -14.58 2.13 23.37
N THR A 225 -14.09 3.36 23.45
CA THR A 225 -14.08 4.14 24.70
C THR A 225 -14.91 5.40 24.65
N THR A 226 -15.21 5.92 23.46
CA THR A 226 -15.99 7.14 23.30
C THR A 226 -17.43 6.96 23.79
N LYS A 227 -17.92 7.98 24.48
CA LYS A 227 -19.33 8.08 24.92
C LYS A 227 -20.15 8.96 23.98
N ASP A 228 -19.53 9.53 22.94
CA ASP A 228 -20.21 10.37 21.97
C ASP A 228 -20.92 9.50 20.92
N ASP A 229 -22.25 9.48 20.98
CA ASP A 229 -23.06 8.70 20.05
C ASP A 229 -23.01 9.25 18.61
N ASN A 230 -22.65 10.53 18.42
CA ASN A 230 -22.45 11.08 17.07
C ASN A 230 -21.23 10.45 16.39
N ILE A 231 -20.17 10.17 17.14
CA ILE A 231 -18.97 9.49 16.62
C ILE A 231 -19.30 8.05 16.24
N LYS A 232 -20.06 7.35 17.10
CA LYS A 232 -20.54 6.00 16.78
C LYS A 232 -21.43 5.99 15.55
N GLN A 233 -22.34 6.96 15.42
CA GLN A 233 -23.19 7.11 14.24
C GLN A 233 -22.38 7.44 12.98
N PHE A 234 -21.36 8.28 13.09
CA PHE A 234 -20.45 8.60 11.98
C PHE A 234 -19.81 7.35 11.40
N TYR A 235 -19.20 6.50 12.23
CA TYR A 235 -18.58 5.25 11.78
C TYR A 235 -19.57 4.17 11.33
N ARG A 236 -20.87 4.34 11.58
CA ARG A 236 -21.90 3.48 11.01
C ARG A 236 -22.21 3.79 9.54
N ALA A 237 -21.63 4.83 8.94
CA ALA A 237 -21.80 5.11 7.51
C ALA A 237 -21.50 3.88 6.65
N ALA A 238 -22.49 3.43 5.89
CA ALA A 238 -22.48 2.19 5.11
C ALA A 238 -22.50 2.46 3.60
N PRO A 239 -22.11 1.49 2.76
CA PRO A 239 -22.33 1.58 1.33
C PRO A 239 -23.83 1.62 0.99
N GLY A 240 -24.18 2.43 -0.01
CA GLY A 240 -25.52 2.54 -0.57
C GLY A 240 -25.92 1.29 -1.35
N GLY A 241 -24.96 0.64 -2.01
CA GLY A 241 -25.17 -0.53 -2.86
C GLY A 241 -25.86 -0.20 -4.19
N VAL A 242 -25.78 1.05 -4.64
CA VAL A 242 -26.39 1.53 -5.89
C VAL A 242 -25.32 2.18 -6.73
N ARG A 243 -25.29 1.87 -8.03
CA ARG A 243 -24.32 2.43 -8.97
C ARG A 243 -24.56 3.93 -9.14
N THR A 244 -23.53 4.76 -8.93
CA THR A 244 -23.67 6.23 -9.05
C THR A 244 -22.33 6.93 -9.16
N THR A 245 -22.23 7.98 -9.99
CA THR A 245 -21.08 8.88 -10.04
C THR A 245 -21.25 10.13 -9.18
N GLU A 246 -22.40 10.27 -8.51
CA GLU A 246 -22.74 11.41 -7.66
C GLU A 246 -22.23 11.20 -6.22
N ALA A 247 -21.37 12.10 -5.76
CA ALA A 247 -20.91 12.13 -4.37
C ALA A 247 -22.07 12.51 -3.43
N PHE A 248 -22.00 12.06 -2.18
CA PHE A 248 -23.01 12.38 -1.13
C PHE A 248 -24.45 11.94 -1.46
N SER A 249 -24.61 11.00 -2.39
CA SER A 249 -25.91 10.56 -2.92
C SER A 249 -26.70 9.64 -1.97
N GLN A 250 -26.12 9.14 -0.88
CA GLN A 250 -26.77 8.18 0.01
C GLN A 250 -26.35 8.34 1.49
N ASP A 251 -27.18 7.85 2.42
CA ASP A 251 -26.99 7.96 3.88
C ASP A 251 -27.30 6.66 4.65
N LYS A 252 -27.10 5.50 4.02
CA LYS A 252 -27.31 4.21 4.66
C LYS A 252 -26.37 4.02 5.84
N LEU A 253 -26.89 3.41 6.90
CA LEU A 253 -26.12 3.07 8.09
C LEU A 253 -26.06 1.56 8.28
N TRP A 254 -24.90 1.07 8.72
CA TRP A 254 -24.73 -0.27 9.25
C TRP A 254 -25.62 -0.41 10.49
N PRO A 255 -26.24 -1.57 10.74
CA PRO A 255 -26.99 -1.79 11.97
C PRO A 255 -26.10 -1.62 13.22
N GLU A 256 -24.87 -2.13 13.15
CA GLU A 256 -23.92 -2.16 14.27
C GLU A 256 -22.49 -1.88 13.78
N LEU A 257 -21.65 -1.36 14.67
CA LEU A 257 -20.21 -1.20 14.45
C LEU A 257 -19.47 -2.53 14.55
N ASP A 258 -18.27 -2.60 13.96
CA ASP A 258 -17.35 -3.72 14.18
C ASP A 258 -16.40 -3.41 15.36
N LEU A 259 -16.77 -3.92 16.54
CA LEU A 259 -16.01 -3.78 17.79
C LEU A 259 -15.15 -5.00 18.11
N ASP A 260 -15.19 -6.05 17.28
CA ASP A 260 -14.47 -7.29 17.50
C ASP A 260 -12.98 -7.08 17.19
N ARG A 261 -12.13 -7.09 18.23
CA ARG A 261 -10.68 -6.93 18.12
C ARG A 261 -9.92 -8.25 18.04
N GLU A 262 -10.61 -9.37 18.03
CA GLU A 262 -10.01 -10.70 17.86
C GLU A 262 -10.19 -11.19 16.42
N ASN A 263 -11.42 -11.14 15.90
CA ASN A 263 -11.76 -11.71 14.59
C ASN A 263 -12.29 -10.69 13.56
N GLY A 264 -12.50 -9.44 13.98
CA GLY A 264 -13.01 -8.34 13.16
C GLY A 264 -11.99 -7.78 12.16
N CYS A 265 -12.38 -6.68 11.51
CA CYS A 265 -11.58 -6.00 10.48
C CYS A 265 -10.29 -5.39 11.03
N ILE A 266 -10.36 -4.81 12.23
CA ILE A 266 -9.22 -4.25 12.96
C ILE A 266 -9.04 -5.07 14.24
N ARG A 267 -7.84 -5.59 14.46
CA ARG A 267 -7.52 -6.46 15.60
C ARG A 267 -6.65 -5.76 16.64
N ASP A 268 -6.66 -6.27 17.86
CA ASP A 268 -5.69 -5.88 18.88
C ASP A 268 -4.33 -6.56 18.63
N LYS A 269 -3.33 -6.16 19.41
CA LYS A 269 -1.97 -6.71 19.26
C LYS A 269 -1.90 -8.22 19.53
N ALA A 270 -2.66 -8.75 20.49
CA ALA A 270 -2.59 -10.16 20.85
C ALA A 270 -3.12 -11.06 19.72
N HIS A 271 -4.12 -10.57 18.98
CA HIS A 271 -4.79 -11.28 17.90
C HIS A 271 -4.43 -10.77 16.50
N ALA A 272 -3.38 -9.94 16.40
CA ALA A 272 -2.89 -9.39 15.15
C ALA A 272 -2.67 -10.49 14.09
N TYR A 273 -2.89 -10.16 12.82
CA TYR A 273 -2.68 -11.11 11.72
C TYR A 273 -1.24 -11.57 11.61
N SER A 274 -0.30 -10.75 12.06
CA SER A 274 1.11 -11.06 12.19
C SER A 274 1.71 -10.17 13.26
N GLN A 275 2.62 -10.72 14.07
CA GLN A 275 3.42 -9.92 15.01
C GLN A 275 4.52 -9.15 14.29
N ASP A 276 4.97 -9.63 13.13
CA ASP A 276 5.77 -8.85 12.20
C ASP A 276 4.87 -7.91 11.38
N GLY A 277 5.41 -6.75 11.03
CA GLY A 277 4.67 -5.70 10.34
C GLY A 277 4.15 -6.11 8.97
N GLY A 278 3.12 -5.42 8.47
CA GLY A 278 2.52 -5.65 7.15
C GLY A 278 3.35 -5.13 5.96
N LEU A 279 4.50 -4.49 6.25
CA LEU A 279 5.52 -4.04 5.31
C LEU A 279 6.90 -4.42 5.86
N ALA A 280 7.85 -4.70 4.98
CA ALA A 280 9.24 -4.95 5.36
C ALA A 280 10.22 -4.30 4.40
N VAL A 281 11.36 -3.84 4.95
CA VAL A 281 12.53 -3.40 4.19
C VAL A 281 13.54 -4.55 4.16
N LEU A 282 13.92 -5.00 2.97
CA LEU A 282 14.95 -6.04 2.83
C LEU A 282 16.24 -5.43 2.32
N HIS A 283 17.38 -5.98 2.73
CA HIS A 283 18.70 -5.58 2.27
C HIS A 283 19.51 -6.79 1.81
N GLY A 284 20.52 -6.57 0.99
CA GLY A 284 21.52 -7.59 0.67
C GLY A 284 22.30 -7.21 -0.58
N ASN A 285 23.04 -8.16 -1.14
CA ASN A 285 23.97 -7.88 -2.23
C ASN A 285 23.28 -7.33 -3.49
N ILE A 286 22.01 -7.67 -3.74
CA ILE A 286 21.22 -7.20 -4.88
C ILE A 286 20.50 -5.86 -4.62
N ALA A 287 20.22 -5.55 -3.34
CA ALA A 287 19.46 -4.38 -2.89
C ALA A 287 20.21 -3.69 -1.73
N LYS A 288 21.36 -3.09 -2.06
CA LYS A 288 22.28 -2.51 -1.06
C LYS A 288 21.63 -1.37 -0.27
N ASP A 289 20.86 -0.53 -0.94
CA ASP A 289 20.17 0.63 -0.35
C ASP A 289 18.72 0.29 0.04
N GLY A 290 18.37 -1.00 -0.02
CA GLY A 290 17.09 -1.55 0.39
C GLY A 290 16.13 -1.83 -0.76
N CYS A 291 15.10 -2.60 -0.44
CA CYS A 291 13.90 -2.81 -1.26
C CYS A 291 12.70 -3.06 -0.34
N ILE A 292 11.47 -2.98 -0.87
CA ILE A 292 10.24 -3.04 -0.08
C ILE A 292 9.37 -4.21 -0.50
N VAL A 293 8.81 -4.91 0.48
CA VAL A 293 7.80 -5.95 0.30
C VAL A 293 6.60 -5.72 1.22
N LYS A 294 5.39 -5.98 0.70
CA LYS A 294 4.15 -5.97 1.47
C LYS A 294 3.86 -7.35 2.04
N THR A 295 4.44 -7.64 3.20
CA THR A 295 4.33 -8.92 3.90
C THR A 295 2.89 -9.29 4.26
N ALA A 296 1.99 -8.33 4.47
CA ALA A 296 0.58 -8.59 4.76
C ALA A 296 -0.13 -9.39 3.65
N GLY A 297 0.35 -9.29 2.41
CA GLY A 297 -0.15 -10.03 1.25
C GLY A 297 0.67 -11.26 0.88
N VAL A 298 1.71 -11.61 1.63
CA VAL A 298 2.58 -12.77 1.39
C VAL A 298 2.08 -13.96 2.20
N ASP A 299 2.07 -15.14 1.60
CA ASP A 299 1.73 -16.38 2.30
C ASP A 299 2.87 -16.81 3.24
N GLU A 300 2.55 -17.37 4.41
CA GLU A 300 3.53 -17.77 5.41
C GLU A 300 4.51 -18.81 4.87
N GLU A 301 4.05 -19.68 3.96
CA GLU A 301 4.86 -20.73 3.35
C GLU A 301 5.99 -20.20 2.44
N ILE A 302 5.89 -18.94 1.98
CA ILE A 302 6.87 -18.31 1.08
C ILE A 302 7.55 -17.06 1.68
N LEU A 303 7.49 -16.89 3.01
CA LEU A 303 8.28 -15.86 3.69
C LEU A 303 9.79 -16.07 3.53
N LYS A 304 10.20 -17.31 3.30
CA LYS A 304 11.52 -17.68 2.81
C LYS A 304 11.37 -18.32 1.44
N PHE A 305 11.94 -17.70 0.42
CA PHE A 305 11.80 -18.16 -0.95
C PHE A 305 13.15 -18.16 -1.64
N LYS A 306 13.49 -19.26 -2.27
CA LYS A 306 14.67 -19.38 -3.13
C LYS A 306 14.21 -19.84 -4.50
N GLY A 307 14.57 -19.08 -5.52
CA GLY A 307 14.07 -19.36 -6.86
C GLY A 307 15.01 -18.97 -7.97
N ARG A 308 14.77 -19.58 -9.13
CA ARG A 308 15.52 -19.37 -10.36
C ARG A 308 15.04 -18.11 -11.06
N VAL A 309 15.96 -17.26 -11.49
CA VAL A 309 15.64 -16.01 -12.16
C VAL A 309 15.15 -16.25 -13.58
N ARG A 310 14.03 -15.62 -13.90
CA ARG A 310 13.49 -15.38 -15.24
C ARG A 310 13.59 -13.88 -15.51
N LEU A 311 14.52 -13.47 -16.36
CA LEU A 311 14.93 -12.07 -16.52
C LEU A 311 14.17 -11.39 -17.66
N PHE A 312 13.65 -10.20 -17.38
CA PHE A 312 12.95 -9.36 -18.35
C PHE A 312 13.40 -7.90 -18.18
N GLU A 313 13.48 -7.18 -19.29
CA GLU A 313 13.75 -5.73 -19.29
C GLU A 313 12.48 -4.91 -19.59
N SER A 314 11.30 -5.53 -19.57
CA SER A 314 10.03 -4.85 -19.73
C SER A 314 8.90 -5.60 -19.03
N GLN A 315 7.86 -4.87 -18.63
CA GLN A 315 6.64 -5.47 -18.12
C GLN A 315 5.97 -6.38 -19.17
N ASP A 316 5.96 -5.94 -20.43
CA ASP A 316 5.20 -6.61 -21.49
C ASP A 316 5.82 -7.98 -21.82
N ASP A 317 7.15 -8.08 -21.85
CA ASP A 317 7.84 -9.37 -22.03
C ASP A 317 7.59 -10.33 -20.86
N ALA A 318 7.58 -9.81 -19.63
CA ALA A 318 7.26 -10.60 -18.45
C ALA A 318 5.82 -11.13 -18.51
N VAL A 319 4.87 -10.28 -18.92
CA VAL A 319 3.47 -10.66 -19.13
C VAL A 319 3.33 -11.74 -20.20
N HIS A 320 3.98 -11.58 -21.35
CA HIS A 320 3.97 -12.59 -22.41
C HIS A 320 4.55 -13.93 -21.95
N ALA A 321 5.61 -13.91 -21.13
CA ALA A 321 6.19 -15.13 -20.58
C ALA A 321 5.26 -15.82 -19.56
N ILE A 322 4.58 -15.04 -18.71
CA ILE A 322 3.62 -15.58 -17.73
C ILE A 322 2.42 -16.20 -18.44
N LEU A 323 1.80 -15.47 -19.37
CA LEU A 323 0.60 -15.93 -20.07
C LEU A 323 0.90 -17.10 -21.02
N GLY A 324 2.10 -17.14 -21.61
CA GLY A 324 2.58 -18.21 -22.47
C GLY A 324 3.21 -19.40 -21.74
N ASP A 325 2.94 -19.56 -20.44
CA ASP A 325 3.36 -20.71 -19.61
C ASP A 325 4.89 -20.95 -19.59
N LYS A 326 5.69 -19.90 -19.76
CA LYS A 326 7.16 -19.97 -19.66
C LYS A 326 7.68 -19.82 -18.23
N ILE A 327 6.81 -19.42 -17.31
CA ILE A 327 7.09 -19.28 -15.88
C ILE A 327 6.52 -20.49 -15.16
N VAL A 328 7.32 -21.11 -14.29
CA VAL A 328 6.91 -22.29 -13.50
C VAL A 328 7.10 -22.03 -12.01
N ALA A 329 6.46 -22.86 -11.18
CA ALA A 329 6.65 -22.83 -9.73
C ALA A 329 8.13 -22.87 -9.34
N GLY A 330 8.54 -22.00 -8.41
CA GLY A 330 9.93 -21.82 -7.99
C GLY A 330 10.71 -20.76 -8.79
N ASP A 331 10.11 -20.16 -9.83
CA ASP A 331 10.75 -19.05 -10.56
C ASP A 331 10.61 -17.70 -9.81
N ILE A 332 11.59 -16.83 -10.03
CA ILE A 332 11.57 -15.41 -9.67
C ILE A 332 11.54 -14.62 -10.97
N VAL A 333 10.41 -13.99 -11.25
CA VAL A 333 10.25 -13.10 -12.40
C VAL A 333 10.89 -11.76 -12.04
N LEU A 334 12.07 -11.52 -12.62
CA LEU A 334 12.88 -10.33 -12.39
C LEU A 334 12.69 -9.34 -13.55
N ILE A 335 12.14 -8.17 -13.26
CA ILE A 335 11.90 -7.11 -14.24
C ILE A 335 12.81 -5.92 -13.91
N ILE A 336 13.79 -5.64 -14.75
CA ILE A 336 14.78 -4.58 -14.53
C ILE A 336 14.60 -3.42 -15.51
N TYR A 337 15.28 -2.30 -15.22
CA TYR A 337 15.14 -1.05 -15.96
C TYR A 337 13.72 -0.50 -15.92
N GLU A 338 13.01 -0.72 -14.82
CA GLU A 338 11.72 -0.10 -14.52
C GLU A 338 11.81 0.92 -13.39
N GLY A 339 13.03 1.22 -12.92
CA GLY A 339 13.32 2.26 -11.94
C GLY A 339 13.12 3.71 -12.43
N PRO A 340 13.40 4.72 -11.59
CA PRO A 340 13.23 6.13 -11.92
C PRO A 340 13.93 6.58 -13.21
N LYS A 341 15.17 6.14 -13.45
CA LYS A 341 15.93 6.48 -14.66
C LYS A 341 15.79 5.42 -15.75
N GLY A 342 15.82 4.14 -15.38
CA GLY A 342 15.76 3.04 -16.34
C GLY A 342 14.44 2.97 -17.08
N GLY A 343 13.33 3.26 -16.37
CA GLY A 343 11.97 3.27 -16.89
C GLY A 343 11.83 4.16 -18.13
N PRO A 344 11.84 5.50 -18.01
CA PRO A 344 11.92 6.33 -16.80
C PRO A 344 10.58 6.51 -16.06
N GLY A 345 10.62 7.12 -14.88
CA GLY A 345 9.45 7.48 -14.08
C GLY A 345 8.97 6.42 -13.09
N MET A 346 9.73 5.34 -12.95
CA MET A 346 9.46 4.27 -12.00
C MET A 346 8.03 3.72 -12.13
N GLN A 347 7.71 3.07 -13.25
CA GLN A 347 6.34 2.68 -13.58
C GLN A 347 5.75 1.72 -12.53
N GLU A 348 4.45 1.90 -12.23
CA GLU A 348 3.70 0.97 -11.38
C GLU A 348 3.17 -0.19 -12.24
N MET A 349 3.64 -1.40 -11.96
CA MET A 349 3.29 -2.61 -12.68
C MET A 349 2.22 -3.40 -11.93
N LEU A 350 1.09 -3.66 -12.59
CA LEU A 350 -0.02 -4.47 -12.05
C LEU A 350 -0.17 -5.80 -12.80
N TYR A 351 0.01 -5.80 -14.12
CA TYR A 351 -0.25 -6.96 -14.97
C TYR A 351 0.57 -8.21 -14.61
N PRO A 352 1.90 -8.14 -14.37
CA PRO A 352 2.65 -9.33 -13.99
C PRO A 352 2.09 -9.99 -12.73
N THR A 353 1.69 -9.18 -11.75
CA THR A 353 1.15 -9.68 -10.47
C THR A 353 -0.23 -10.31 -10.64
N ALA A 354 -1.10 -9.71 -11.45
CA ALA A 354 -2.44 -10.23 -11.72
C ALA A 354 -2.40 -11.55 -12.50
N TYR A 355 -1.58 -11.63 -13.55
CA TYR A 355 -1.49 -12.82 -14.40
C TYR A 355 -0.72 -13.97 -13.75
N LEU A 356 0.25 -13.68 -12.88
CA LEU A 356 0.88 -14.71 -12.06
C LEU A 356 -0.17 -15.40 -11.16
N LYS A 357 -1.12 -14.61 -10.64
CA LYS A 357 -2.24 -15.14 -9.84
C LYS A 357 -3.27 -15.88 -10.69
N SER A 358 -3.59 -15.40 -11.88
CA SER A 358 -4.52 -16.08 -12.80
C SER A 358 -4.02 -17.45 -13.23
N LYS A 359 -2.70 -17.59 -13.41
CA LYS A 359 -2.03 -18.88 -13.68
C LYS A 359 -1.84 -19.77 -12.43
N GLY A 360 -2.35 -19.36 -11.27
CA GLY A 360 -2.24 -20.12 -10.01
C GLY A 360 -0.83 -20.11 -9.39
N LEU A 361 0.08 -19.28 -9.88
CA LEU A 361 1.48 -19.20 -9.45
C LEU A 361 1.72 -18.16 -8.35
N GLY A 362 0.69 -17.45 -7.89
CA GLY A 362 0.80 -16.37 -6.90
C GLY A 362 1.39 -16.76 -5.53
N LYS A 363 1.35 -18.06 -5.17
CA LYS A 363 1.99 -18.61 -3.96
C LYS A 363 3.23 -19.45 -4.25
N ALA A 364 3.62 -19.58 -5.53
CA ALA A 364 4.67 -20.49 -5.96
C ALA A 364 5.84 -19.77 -6.63
N CYS A 365 5.66 -18.51 -7.03
CA CYS A 365 6.68 -17.68 -7.66
C CYS A 365 6.82 -16.35 -6.93
N ALA A 366 7.94 -15.66 -7.16
CA ALA A 366 8.15 -14.29 -6.72
C ALA A 366 8.28 -13.32 -7.89
N LEU A 367 8.02 -12.05 -7.62
CA LEU A 367 8.23 -10.92 -8.52
C LEU A 367 9.24 -9.96 -7.90
N LEU A 368 10.23 -9.52 -8.67
CA LEU A 368 11.29 -8.62 -8.23
C LEU A 368 11.54 -7.53 -9.27
N THR A 369 11.67 -6.27 -8.83
CA THR A 369 11.95 -5.14 -9.74
C THR A 369 12.64 -3.97 -9.05
N ASP A 370 13.39 -3.19 -9.83
CA ASP A 370 13.84 -1.83 -9.47
C ASP A 370 12.75 -0.76 -9.66
N GLY A 371 11.63 -1.11 -10.32
CA GLY A 371 10.42 -0.31 -10.42
C GLY A 371 9.48 -0.46 -9.23
N ARG A 372 8.17 -0.33 -9.47
CA ARG A 372 7.11 -0.45 -8.44
C ARG A 372 6.09 -1.50 -8.86
N PHE A 373 5.61 -2.26 -7.88
CA PHE A 373 4.38 -3.04 -8.03
C PHE A 373 3.21 -2.28 -7.47
N SER A 374 2.01 -2.54 -7.99
CA SER A 374 0.83 -1.81 -7.55
C SER A 374 0.45 -2.10 -6.11
N GLY A 375 -0.19 -1.12 -5.45
CA GLY A 375 -0.83 -1.35 -4.16
C GLY A 375 -1.90 -2.47 -4.17
N GLY A 376 -2.33 -2.89 -5.37
CA GLY A 376 -3.23 -4.02 -5.65
C GLY A 376 -2.60 -5.39 -5.65
N THR A 377 -1.30 -5.47 -5.44
CA THR A 377 -0.56 -6.72 -5.48
C THR A 377 -0.74 -7.55 -4.20
N SER A 378 -0.88 -8.85 -4.39
CA SER A 378 -0.80 -9.90 -3.37
C SER A 378 0.23 -10.95 -3.81
N GLY A 379 0.76 -11.75 -2.89
CA GLY A 379 1.88 -12.66 -3.14
C GLY A 379 3.25 -12.01 -2.91
N LEU A 380 4.31 -12.75 -3.18
CA LEU A 380 5.69 -12.31 -2.95
C LEU A 380 6.17 -11.37 -4.07
N SER A 381 5.83 -10.09 -3.96
CA SER A 381 6.21 -9.05 -4.90
C SER A 381 7.07 -7.99 -4.23
N ILE A 382 8.29 -7.81 -4.72
CA ILE A 382 9.32 -6.97 -4.13
C ILE A 382 9.69 -5.88 -5.13
N GLY A 383 9.49 -4.63 -4.75
CA GLY A 383 9.82 -3.48 -5.58
C GLY A 383 10.90 -2.60 -4.97
N HIS A 384 11.24 -1.53 -5.67
CA HIS A 384 12.11 -0.45 -5.20
C HIS A 384 13.54 -0.93 -4.92
N VAL A 385 14.00 -1.98 -5.60
CA VAL A 385 15.38 -2.45 -5.45
C VAL A 385 16.33 -1.31 -5.77
N SER A 386 17.11 -0.92 -4.76
CA SER A 386 18.01 0.22 -4.81
C SER A 386 19.45 -0.19 -4.51
N PRO A 387 20.45 0.30 -5.28
CA PRO A 387 20.31 1.14 -6.48
C PRO A 387 19.60 0.45 -7.65
N GLU A 388 18.90 1.23 -8.49
CA GLU A 388 18.24 0.70 -9.71
C GLU A 388 19.24 0.20 -10.75
N ALA A 389 18.78 -0.56 -11.74
CA ALA A 389 19.65 -1.12 -12.78
C ALA A 389 20.39 -0.03 -13.57
N ALA A 390 19.69 1.05 -13.91
CA ALA A 390 20.25 2.17 -14.67
C ALA A 390 21.32 2.98 -13.91
N GLU A 391 21.41 2.81 -12.58
CA GLU A 391 22.37 3.50 -11.71
C GLU A 391 23.52 2.61 -11.27
N GLY A 392 23.74 1.48 -11.93
CA GLY A 392 24.82 0.57 -11.54
C GLY A 392 24.43 -0.44 -10.46
N GLY A 393 23.14 -0.59 -10.16
CA GLY A 393 22.63 -1.55 -9.19
C GLY A 393 23.05 -2.98 -9.49
N ALA A 394 23.28 -3.78 -8.45
CA ALA A 394 23.63 -5.20 -8.60
C ALA A 394 22.50 -6.01 -9.25
N ILE A 395 21.26 -5.53 -9.19
CA ILE A 395 20.10 -6.10 -9.90
C ILE A 395 20.33 -6.22 -11.41
N ALA A 396 21.08 -5.30 -12.05
CA ALA A 396 21.41 -5.36 -13.47
C ALA A 396 22.48 -6.41 -13.82
N LEU A 397 23.15 -6.98 -12.82
CA LEU A 397 24.21 -7.97 -12.99
C LEU A 397 23.68 -9.41 -12.94
N VAL A 398 22.42 -9.58 -12.56
CA VAL A 398 21.73 -10.86 -12.54
C VAL A 398 21.51 -11.34 -13.97
N ARG A 399 21.69 -12.63 -14.20
CA ARG A 399 21.49 -13.31 -15.48
C ARG A 399 20.37 -14.34 -15.37
N GLU A 400 19.80 -14.67 -16.53
CA GLU A 400 18.83 -15.77 -16.65
C GLU A 400 19.37 -17.05 -16.00
N GLY A 401 18.56 -17.67 -15.13
CA GLY A 401 18.92 -18.90 -14.44
C GLY A 401 19.72 -18.75 -13.13
N ASP A 402 20.20 -17.55 -12.77
CA ASP A 402 20.79 -17.32 -11.45
C ASP A 402 19.78 -17.62 -10.33
N MET A 403 20.26 -17.90 -9.12
CA MET A 403 19.41 -18.11 -7.96
C MET A 403 19.34 -16.85 -7.10
N ILE A 404 18.14 -16.47 -6.66
CA ILE A 404 17.95 -15.43 -5.63
C ILE A 404 17.30 -16.07 -4.41
N ALA A 405 17.81 -15.74 -3.24
CA ALA A 405 17.29 -16.11 -1.93
C ALA A 405 16.69 -14.89 -1.23
N ILE A 406 15.43 -15.01 -0.83
CA ILE A 406 14.64 -14.02 -0.09
C ILE A 406 14.33 -14.60 1.28
N ASP A 407 14.64 -13.86 2.34
CA ASP A 407 14.30 -14.21 3.73
C ASP A 407 13.70 -12.98 4.40
N ILE A 408 12.37 -12.87 4.37
CA ILE A 408 11.61 -11.77 4.95
C ILE A 408 11.79 -11.70 6.48
N PRO A 409 11.73 -12.81 7.23
CA PRO A 409 11.99 -12.78 8.68
C PRO A 409 13.37 -12.21 9.04
N ASN A 410 14.40 -12.52 8.25
CA ASN A 410 15.76 -12.01 8.47
C ASN A 410 16.06 -10.69 7.73
N ARG A 411 15.08 -10.10 7.05
CA ARG A 411 15.21 -8.88 6.24
C ARG A 411 16.32 -8.93 5.19
N SER A 412 16.49 -10.09 4.55
CA SER A 412 17.56 -10.30 3.58
C SER A 412 17.07 -10.67 2.18
N ILE A 413 17.78 -10.20 1.16
CA ILE A 413 17.59 -10.59 -0.24
C ILE A 413 18.95 -10.63 -0.95
N ASN A 414 19.33 -11.79 -1.48
CA ASN A 414 20.64 -11.95 -2.11
C ASN A 414 20.55 -12.77 -3.39
N VAL A 415 21.30 -12.39 -4.41
CA VAL A 415 21.64 -13.28 -5.52
C VAL A 415 22.77 -14.21 -5.08
N GLU A 416 22.67 -15.51 -5.34
CA GLU A 416 23.66 -16.53 -4.93
C GLU A 416 24.89 -16.52 -5.85
N LEU A 417 25.59 -15.40 -5.86
CA LEU A 417 26.85 -15.20 -6.57
C LEU A 417 27.92 -14.75 -5.58
N SER A 418 29.16 -15.15 -5.83
CA SER A 418 30.29 -14.63 -5.05
C SER A 418 30.59 -13.17 -5.41
N ASP A 419 31.26 -12.47 -4.52
CA ASP A 419 31.69 -11.09 -4.76
C ASP A 419 32.65 -11.00 -5.96
N GLU A 420 33.48 -12.02 -6.22
CA GLU A 420 34.34 -12.07 -7.40
C GLU A 420 33.52 -12.11 -8.70
N GLU A 421 32.46 -12.93 -8.76
CA GLU A 421 31.61 -13.03 -9.94
C GLU A 421 30.79 -11.75 -10.15
N LEU A 422 30.23 -11.16 -9.09
CA LEU A 422 29.55 -9.86 -9.18
C LEU A 422 30.50 -8.76 -9.68
N ASN A 423 31.74 -8.71 -9.17
CA ASN A 423 32.74 -7.75 -9.62
C ASN A 423 33.17 -7.98 -11.07
N LYS A 424 33.29 -9.23 -11.50
CA LYS A 424 33.56 -9.59 -12.90
C LYS A 424 32.43 -9.11 -13.81
N ARG A 425 31.18 -9.44 -13.50
CA ARG A 425 30.00 -9.00 -14.27
C ARG A 425 29.86 -7.49 -14.30
N ARG A 426 30.21 -6.80 -13.20
CA ARG A 426 30.25 -5.34 -13.15
C ARG A 426 31.25 -4.75 -14.13
N LYS A 427 32.46 -5.30 -14.23
CA LYS A 427 33.46 -4.88 -15.22
C LYS A 427 33.00 -5.15 -16.65
N GLU A 428 32.38 -6.30 -16.89
CA GLU A 428 31.79 -6.64 -18.20
C GLU A 428 30.69 -5.65 -18.59
N MET A 429 29.79 -5.29 -17.66
CA MET A 429 28.73 -4.30 -17.87
C MET A 429 29.31 -2.91 -18.18
N GLN A 430 30.33 -2.48 -17.43
CA GLN A 430 31.02 -1.19 -17.66
C GLN A 430 31.70 -1.10 -19.02
N ASN A 431 32.21 -2.23 -19.53
CA ASN A 431 32.88 -2.31 -20.83
C ASN A 431 31.93 -2.61 -22.00
N SER A 432 30.63 -2.77 -21.74
CA SER A 432 29.64 -3.01 -22.79
C SER A 432 29.39 -1.75 -23.64
N ASN A 433 28.82 -1.93 -24.84
CA ASN A 433 28.55 -0.81 -25.74
C ASN A 433 27.55 0.21 -25.15
N ASN A 434 26.59 -0.27 -24.35
CA ASN A 434 25.55 0.54 -23.72
C ASN A 434 25.47 0.20 -22.22
N PRO A 435 26.45 0.65 -21.41
CA PRO A 435 26.53 0.27 -20.01
C PRO A 435 25.33 0.80 -19.23
N TRP A 436 24.70 -0.07 -18.45
CA TRP A 436 23.56 0.26 -17.57
C TRP A 436 22.34 0.83 -18.31
N GLN A 437 22.20 0.49 -19.59
CA GLN A 437 21.04 0.87 -20.38
C GLN A 437 20.24 -0.38 -20.75
N PRO A 438 18.91 -0.30 -20.80
CA PRO A 438 18.10 -1.37 -21.36
C PRO A 438 18.45 -1.57 -22.84
N GLN A 439 18.15 -2.75 -23.36
CA GLN A 439 18.11 -2.99 -24.79
C GLN A 439 17.14 -2.00 -25.47
N PRO A 440 17.37 -1.67 -26.76
CA PRO A 440 16.46 -0.80 -27.50
C PRO A 440 15.02 -1.31 -27.43
N ARG A 441 14.13 -0.48 -26.87
CA ARG A 441 12.70 -0.78 -26.69
C ARG A 441 11.85 0.43 -27.05
N GLU A 442 10.68 0.20 -27.63
CA GLU A 442 9.74 1.25 -27.96
C GLU A 442 8.98 1.67 -26.70
N ARG A 443 9.26 2.87 -26.17
CA ARG A 443 8.59 3.38 -24.96
C ARG A 443 8.08 4.80 -25.13
N LYS A 444 6.80 5.00 -24.82
CA LYS A 444 6.19 6.33 -24.81
C LYS A 444 6.53 7.06 -23.52
N VAL A 445 7.54 7.91 -23.57
CA VAL A 445 7.92 8.78 -22.44
C VAL A 445 7.07 10.05 -22.45
N SER A 446 6.31 10.27 -21.37
CA SER A 446 5.51 11.48 -21.19
C SER A 446 6.40 12.73 -21.09
N ALA A 447 5.88 13.90 -21.46
CA ALA A 447 6.65 15.15 -21.40
C ALA A 447 7.17 15.48 -20.00
N ALA A 448 6.50 15.03 -18.93
CA ALA A 448 6.92 15.25 -17.55
C ALA A 448 8.14 14.42 -17.12
N LEU A 449 8.52 13.41 -17.92
CA LEU A 449 9.63 12.49 -17.65
C LEU A 449 10.79 12.66 -18.66
N LYS A 450 10.67 13.63 -19.57
CA LYS A 450 11.69 13.93 -20.60
C LYS A 450 12.75 14.88 -20.08
#